data_AF-A0A1G9IUJ3-F1
#
_entry.id   AF-A0A1G9IUJ3-F1
#
_cell.length_a   1.000
_cell.length_b   1.000
_cell.length_c   1.000
_cell.angle_alpha   90.00
_cell.angle_beta   90.00
_cell.angle_gamma   90.00
#
_symmetry.space_group_name_H-M   'P 1'
#
loop_
_entity.id
_entity.type
_entity.pdbx_description
1 polymer ?
#
loop_
_entity_poly.entity_id
_entity_poly.type
_entity_poly.pdbx_seq_one_letter_code
_entity_poly.pdbx_strand_id
1 'polypeptide(L)' 'MDKRSLEQFAQRFRESETRTEILRQELAVAIRQATADDVPQKDICEATGYTRQQVRRIVQAGNAEPLDRDEID' A
#
# COMPACT_ATOMS: atom_id res chain seq x y z
N MET A 1 16.13 3.86 -31.56
CA MET A 1 14.87 4.04 -30.80
C MET A 1 14.34 5.43 -31.11
N ASP A 2 13.06 5.57 -31.47
CA ASP A 2 12.48 6.88 -31.81
C ASP A 2 12.15 7.66 -30.52
N LYS A 3 12.39 8.97 -30.50
CA LYS A 3 12.08 9.85 -29.35
C LYS A 3 10.61 9.79 -28.97
N ARG A 4 9.72 9.68 -29.97
CA ARG A 4 8.28 9.47 -29.76
C ARG A 4 7.95 8.16 -29.07
N SER A 5 8.73 7.10 -29.32
CA SER A 5 8.57 5.82 -28.60
C SER A 5 8.99 5.93 -27.14
N LEU A 6 10.07 6.67 -26.83
CA LEU A 6 10.55 6.85 -25.46
C LEU A 6 9.57 7.65 -24.60
N GLU A 7 8.98 8.71 -25.16
CA GLU A 7 7.96 9.51 -24.47
C GLU A 7 6.72 8.68 -24.12
N GLN A 8 6.27 7.82 -25.05
CA GLN A 8 5.15 6.90 -24.82
C GLN A 8 5.47 5.83 -23.76
N PHE A 9 6.67 5.25 -23.78
CA PHE A 9 7.10 4.31 -22.75
C PHE A 9 7.17 4.96 -21.36
N ALA A 10 7.73 6.17 -21.28
CA ALA A 10 7.81 6.92 -20.03
C ALA A 10 6.42 7.24 -19.46
N GLN A 11 5.45 7.54 -20.32
CA GLN A 11 4.08 7.79 -19.90
C GLN A 11 3.41 6.54 -19.33
N ARG A 12 3.48 5.41 -20.05
CA ARG A 12 2.92 4.13 -19.59
C ARG A 12 3.57 3.65 -18.30
N PHE A 13 4.86 3.91 -18.13
CA PHE A 13 5.57 3.58 -16.90
C PHE A 13 5.00 4.37 -15.72
N ARG A 14 4.86 5.70 -15.83
CA ARG A 14 4.27 6.55 -14.77
C ARG A 14 2.83 6.16 -14.44
N GLU A 15 2.03 5.81 -15.44
CA GLU A 15 0.66 5.31 -15.23
C GLU A 15 0.66 4.00 -14.45
N SER A 16 1.57 3.08 -14.79
CA SER A 16 1.73 1.82 -14.06
C SER A 16 2.23 2.03 -12.63
N GLU A 17 3.17 2.95 -12.41
CA GLU A 17 3.65 3.31 -11.07
C GLU A 17 2.50 3.85 -10.21
N THR A 18 1.74 4.81 -10.75
CA THR A 18 0.58 5.40 -10.07
C THR A 18 -0.43 4.34 -9.70
N ARG A 19 -0.78 3.46 -10.64
CA ARG A 19 -1.75 2.38 -10.38
C ARG A 19 -1.23 1.39 -9.36
N THR A 20 0.06 1.06 -9.39
CA THR A 20 0.67 0.16 -8.41
C THR A 20 0.63 0.76 -7.02
N GLU A 21 0.85 2.06 -6.90
CA GLU A 21 0.81 2.77 -5.61
C GLU A 21 -0.61 2.76 -5.02
N ILE A 22 -1.64 3.03 -5.83
CA ILE A 22 -3.03 2.93 -5.41
C ILE A 22 -3.34 1.52 -4.87
N LEU A 23 -2.98 0.48 -5.64
CA LEU A 23 -3.22 -0.91 -5.24
C LEU A 23 -2.49 -1.30 -3.94
N ARG A 24 -1.29 -0.75 -3.69
CA ARG A 24 -0.59 -0.97 -2.41
C ARG A 24 -1.33 -0.35 -1.24
N GLN A 25 -1.88 0.84 -1.41
CA GLN A 25 -2.64 1.53 -0.38
C GLN A 25 -3.95 0.79 -0.08
N GLU A 26 -4.68 0.38 -1.12
CA GLU A 26 -5.90 -0.43 -0.98
C GLU A 26 -5.62 -1.77 -0.28
N LEU A 27 -4.55 -2.47 -0.65
CA LEU A 27 -4.13 -3.71 0.03
C LEU A 27 -3.81 -3.46 1.50
N ALA A 28 -3.12 -2.36 1.82
CA ALA A 28 -2.81 -2.02 3.20
C ALA A 28 -4.07 -1.76 4.04
N VAL A 29 -5.09 -1.12 3.45
CA VAL A 29 -6.41 -0.95 4.09
C VAL A 29 -7.07 -2.30 4.34
N ALA A 30 -7.11 -3.18 3.33
CA ALA A 30 -7.72 -4.51 3.46
C ALA A 30 -7.03 -5.36 4.54
N ILE A 31 -5.70 -5.32 4.64
CA ILE A 31 -4.94 -6.01 5.69
C ILE A 31 -5.34 -5.51 7.09
N ARG A 32 -5.53 -4.20 7.26
CA ARG A 32 -5.95 -3.61 8.53
C ARG A 32 -7.37 -4.01 8.90
N GLN A 33 -8.29 -3.98 7.94
CA GLN A 33 -9.67 -4.42 8.14
C GLN A 33 -9.73 -5.89 8.55
N ALA A 34 -9.05 -6.78 7.80
CA ALA A 34 -9.00 -8.19 8.16
C ALA A 34 -8.43 -8.43 9.58
N THR A 35 -7.44 -7.63 9.98
CA THR A 35 -6.91 -7.69 11.35
C THR A 35 -7.93 -7.23 12.39
N ALA A 36 -8.70 -6.18 12.10
CA ALA A 36 -9.76 -5.68 12.97
C ALA A 36 -10.95 -6.65 13.08
N ASP A 37 -11.17 -7.44 12.04
CA ASP A 37 -12.18 -8.51 11.98
C ASP A 37 -11.69 -9.83 12.61
N ASP A 38 -10.60 -9.79 13.39
CA ASP A 38 -9.97 -10.94 14.05
C ASP A 38 -9.55 -12.09 13.11
N VAL A 39 -9.34 -11.81 11.82
CA VAL A 39 -8.82 -12.82 10.87
C VAL A 39 -7.42 -13.24 11.33
N PRO A 40 -7.13 -14.55 11.44
CA PRO A 40 -5.82 -15.01 11.87
C PRO A 40 -4.70 -14.47 10.97
N GLN A 41 -3.64 -13.94 11.59
CA GLN A 41 -2.51 -13.36 10.84
C GLN A 41 -1.88 -14.35 9.84
N LYS A 42 -1.93 -15.66 10.13
CA LYS A 42 -1.48 -16.71 9.21
C LYS A 42 -2.24 -16.64 7.88
N ASP A 43 -3.56 -16.52 7.94
CA ASP A 43 -4.44 -16.54 6.77
C ASP A 43 -4.29 -15.25 5.96
N ILE A 44 -4.08 -14.12 6.63
CA ILE A 44 -3.72 -12.84 5.99
C ILE A 44 -2.38 -12.98 5.23
N CYS A 45 -1.37 -13.61 5.83
CA CYS A 45 -0.07 -13.82 5.16
C CYS A 45 -0.22 -14.72 3.93
N GLU A 46 -1.02 -15.78 4.04
CA GLU A 46 -1.26 -16.73 2.94
C GLU A 46 -2.01 -16.06 1.77
N ALA A 47 -3.03 -15.25 2.04
CA ALA A 47 -3.82 -14.57 1.03
C ALA A 47 -3.06 -13.42 0.33
N THR A 48 -2.17 -12.73 1.05
CA THR A 48 -1.47 -11.53 0.53
C THR A 48 -0.06 -11.81 0.02
N GLY A 49 0.52 -12.96 0.39
CA GLY A 49 1.92 -13.28 0.12
C GLY A 49 2.92 -12.47 0.96
N TYR A 50 2.45 -11.67 1.92
CA TYR A 50 3.32 -10.91 2.81
C TYR A 50 3.82 -11.73 3.98
N THR A 51 5.02 -11.38 4.45
CA THR A 51 5.56 -11.94 5.69
C THR A 51 4.79 -11.40 6.90
N ARG A 52 4.80 -12.16 8.00
CA ARG A 52 4.22 -11.71 9.28
C ARG A 52 4.76 -10.35 9.73
N GLN A 53 6.05 -10.08 9.50
CA GLN A 53 6.67 -8.80 9.84
C GLN A 53 6.10 -7.65 8.99
N GLN A 54 5.89 -7.87 7.69
CA GLN A 54 5.27 -6.86 6.82
C GLN A 54 3.82 -6.60 7.22
N VAL A 55 3.03 -7.65 7.45
CA VAL A 55 1.65 -7.51 7.94
C VAL A 55 1.62 -6.71 9.25
N ARG A 56 2.48 -7.06 10.23
CA ARG A 56 2.59 -6.32 11.49
C ARG A 56 2.92 -4.84 11.29
N ARG A 57 3.88 -4.51 10.42
CA ARG A 57 4.24 -3.13 10.11
C ARG A 57 3.08 -2.34 9.51
N ILE A 58 2.33 -2.95 8.59
CA ILE A 58 1.18 -2.33 7.93
C ILE A 58 0.05 -2.04 8.93
N VAL A 59 -0.23 -3.00 9.81
CA VAL A 59 -1.22 -2.83 10.89
C VAL A 59 -0.81 -1.72 11.84
N GLN A 60 0.44 -1.72 12.30
CA GLN A 60 0.95 -0.71 13.22
C GLN A 60 0.98 0.69 12.60
N ALA A 61 1.35 0.81 11.32
CA ALA A 61 1.42 2.10 10.63
C ALA A 61 0.05 2.79 10.49
N GLY A 62 -1.05 2.03 10.40
CA GLY A 62 -2.40 2.60 10.38
C GLY A 62 -2.95 2.96 11.76
N ASN A 63 -2.29 2.50 12.83
CA ASN A 63 -2.67 2.82 14.22
C ASN A 63 -1.87 4.00 14.78
N ALA A 64 -0.84 4.47 14.07
CA ALA A 64 -0.24 5.76 14.37
C ALA A 64 -1.22 6.84 13.90
N GLU A 65 -1.88 7.50 14.84
CA GLU A 65 -2.71 8.68 14.54
C GLU A 65 -1.87 9.66 13.68
N PRO A 66 -2.44 10.21 12.59
CA PRO A 66 -1.81 11.34 11.94
C PRO A 66 -1.70 12.44 12.99
N LEU A 67 -0.49 12.92 13.27
CA LEU A 67 -0.30 14.13 14.05
C LEU A 67 -1.14 15.22 13.38
N ASP A 68 -2.19 15.68 14.07
CA ASP A 68 -3.03 16.77 13.62
C ASP A 68 -2.10 17.94 13.25
N ARG A 69 -2.05 18.27 11.96
CA ARG A 69 -1.22 19.37 11.44
C ARG A 69 -1.81 20.74 11.78
N ASP A 70 -2.84 20.76 12.62
CA ASP A 70 -3.59 21.95 13.01
C ASP A 70 -3.13 22.53 14.37
N GLU A 71 -2.16 21.91 15.07
CA GLU A 71 -1.50 22.47 16.28
C GLU A 71 -0.06 22.93 16.01
N ILE A 72 0.16 23.69 14.95
CA ILE A 72 1.38 24.51 14.82
C ILE A 72 0.92 25.96 14.67
N ASP A 73 0.71 26.61 15.82
CA ASP A 73 0.55 28.07 15.99
C ASP A 73 1.72 28.85 15.37
#